data_AF-A0A1C1D1M4-F1
#
_entry.id   AF-A0A1C1D1M4-F1
#
_cell.length_a   1.000
_cell.length_b   1.000
_cell.length_c   1.000
_cell.angle_alpha   90.00
_cell.angle_beta   90.00
_cell.angle_gamma   90.00
#
_symmetry.space_group_name_H-M   'P 1'
#
loop_
_entity.id
_entity.type
_entity.pdbx_description
1 polymer ?
#
loop_
_entity_poly.entity_id
_entity_poly.type
_entity_poly.pdbx_seq_one_letter_code
_entity_poly.pdbx_strand_id
1 'polypeptide(L)'
;MASHDSTDKIPNFLEAMASIYGPLPSSTDPQLDAWTPPPAAEGHRGRYLWTDGFAVVNFLTLYNLTYETHYLTFARNLITAVHNILGYTRDGTSRLPGTTDDAPLKGGLRIGKHDESGPDGDGQYFHYLTVWMFALNRFTFVTGETWYNEQAISMAAAVLPKFMTNRDAARPRMFWKLSTDLCSRLVLSEGNLDPIDGYVTYKLLQATHSADSDVLKEEIALLKKIVDTKVDSYDSTDTLDLGMTLWTAHWLVPEEEWAVQLSRRALACLKRLTESRHFEDSTKRRLAFREFGTALGVRSVVRGKSDGGGLCREDELVDAEIRNLPDQVCRQWEDAGLVPTPTEQMHGRMAELMPITAVMYASALIPGLMARQS
;
A
#
# COMPACT_ATOMS: atom_id res chain seq x y z
N MET A 1 -6.39 -5.91 -22.23
CA MET A 1 -6.74 -4.66 -22.95
C MET A 1 -7.24 -3.65 -21.94
N ALA A 2 -6.55 -2.51 -21.80
CA ALA A 2 -7.00 -1.43 -20.94
C ALA A 2 -8.37 -0.92 -21.44
N SER A 3 -9.35 -0.71 -20.56
CA SER A 3 -10.64 -0.14 -20.97
C SER A 3 -10.41 1.27 -21.52
N HIS A 4 -11.20 1.72 -22.50
CA HIS A 4 -11.06 3.06 -23.10
C HIS A 4 -10.95 4.19 -22.04
N ASP A 5 -11.64 4.05 -20.88
CA ASP A 5 -11.59 4.94 -19.71
C ASP A 5 -10.23 5.04 -19.00
N SER A 6 -9.35 4.04 -19.15
CA SER A 6 -8.02 4.06 -18.52
C SER A 6 -6.97 4.80 -19.34
N THR A 7 -7.10 4.81 -20.66
CA THR A 7 -6.11 5.43 -21.55
C THR A 7 -6.06 6.95 -21.37
N ASP A 8 -7.21 7.58 -21.15
CA ASP A 8 -7.31 9.03 -20.94
C ASP A 8 -6.68 9.49 -19.61
N LYS A 9 -6.50 8.56 -18.65
CA LYS A 9 -5.92 8.81 -17.32
C LYS A 9 -4.40 8.61 -17.27
N ILE A 10 -3.81 7.98 -18.28
CA ILE A 10 -2.36 7.68 -18.33
C ILE A 10 -1.49 8.96 -18.27
N PRO A 11 -1.80 10.06 -18.96
CA PRO A 11 -0.99 11.27 -18.90
C PRO A 11 -0.84 11.81 -17.47
N ASN A 12 -1.94 11.98 -16.74
CA ASN A 12 -1.91 12.46 -15.36
C ASN A 12 -1.23 11.44 -14.42
N PHE A 13 -1.43 10.14 -14.64
CA PHE A 13 -0.72 9.11 -13.90
C PHE A 13 0.80 9.26 -14.05
N LEU A 14 1.28 9.38 -15.29
CA LEU A 14 2.70 9.53 -15.60
C LEU A 14 3.26 10.83 -15.05
N GLU A 15 2.53 11.94 -15.17
CA GLU A 15 2.95 13.24 -14.64
C GLU A 15 3.09 13.20 -13.11
N ALA A 16 2.14 12.59 -12.41
CA ALA A 16 2.22 12.41 -10.96
C ALA A 16 3.44 11.57 -10.55
N MET A 17 3.69 10.44 -11.23
CA MET A 17 4.86 9.59 -10.96
C MET A 17 6.18 10.31 -11.28
N ALA A 18 6.26 11.03 -12.41
CA ALA A 18 7.43 11.78 -12.81
C ALA A 18 7.73 12.98 -11.88
N SER A 19 6.72 13.55 -11.23
CA SER A 19 6.91 14.64 -10.27
C SER A 19 7.74 14.22 -9.04
N ILE A 20 7.72 12.94 -8.68
CA ILE A 20 8.39 12.39 -7.49
C ILE A 20 9.66 11.62 -7.88
N TYR A 21 9.59 10.83 -8.94
CA TYR A 21 10.65 9.91 -9.35
C TYR A 21 11.41 10.40 -10.59
N GLY A 22 11.06 11.57 -11.13
CA GLY A 22 11.67 12.11 -12.34
C GLY A 22 13.10 12.66 -12.14
N PRO A 23 13.82 12.89 -13.25
CA PRO A 23 13.43 12.54 -14.61
C PRO A 23 13.40 11.02 -14.80
N LEU A 24 12.39 10.52 -15.53
CA LEU A 24 12.25 9.11 -15.89
C LEU A 24 12.85 8.91 -17.30
N PRO A 25 13.98 8.20 -17.43
CA PRO A 25 14.60 7.96 -18.73
C PRO A 25 13.70 7.23 -19.71
N SER A 26 13.74 7.61 -20.97
CA SER A 26 13.05 6.86 -22.03
C SER A 26 13.67 5.47 -22.23
N SER A 27 12.95 4.57 -22.89
CA SER A 27 13.44 3.23 -23.25
C SER A 27 14.70 3.22 -24.14
N THR A 28 15.03 4.33 -24.80
CA THR A 28 16.24 4.50 -25.63
C THR A 28 17.37 5.23 -24.91
N ASP A 29 17.20 5.62 -23.66
CA ASP A 29 18.23 6.32 -22.88
C ASP A 29 19.36 5.35 -22.51
N PRO A 30 20.62 5.61 -22.91
CA PRO A 30 21.75 4.73 -22.58
C PRO A 30 22.06 4.64 -21.07
N GLN A 31 21.49 5.51 -20.24
CA GLN A 31 21.63 5.50 -18.78
C GLN A 31 20.42 4.87 -18.06
N LEU A 32 19.45 4.30 -18.78
CA LEU A 32 18.23 3.74 -18.18
C LEU A 32 18.52 2.77 -17.03
N ASP A 33 19.43 1.81 -17.23
CA ASP A 33 19.77 0.80 -16.22
C ASP A 33 20.47 1.40 -14.99
N ALA A 34 21.14 2.55 -15.16
CA ALA A 34 21.82 3.28 -14.09
C ALA A 34 20.89 4.25 -13.35
N TRP A 35 19.63 4.41 -13.78
CA TRP A 35 18.67 5.28 -13.12
C TRP A 35 18.44 4.82 -11.68
N THR A 36 18.56 5.74 -10.74
CA THR A 36 18.13 5.53 -9.36
C THR A 36 17.09 6.58 -9.01
N PRO A 37 16.06 6.23 -8.22
CA PRO A 37 15.08 7.22 -7.79
C PRO A 37 15.80 8.41 -7.09
N PRO A 38 15.45 9.66 -7.42
CA PRO A 38 15.97 10.82 -6.71
C PRO A 38 15.54 10.77 -5.23
N PRO A 39 16.25 11.47 -4.33
CA PRO A 39 15.77 11.60 -2.96
C PRO A 39 14.44 12.36 -2.95
N ALA A 40 13.39 11.75 -2.42
CA ALA A 40 12.11 12.41 -2.21
C ALA A 40 12.26 13.52 -1.14
N ALA A 41 11.38 14.52 -1.21
CA ALA A 41 11.28 15.54 -0.17
C ALA A 41 10.90 14.94 1.20
N GLU A 42 10.14 13.86 1.19
CA GLU A 42 9.82 13.07 2.37
C GLU A 42 10.92 12.03 2.65
N GLY A 43 11.36 12.01 3.89
CA GLY A 43 12.00 10.85 4.47
C GLY A 43 13.52 10.94 4.58
N HIS A 44 14.05 10.30 5.61
CA HIS A 44 15.46 10.24 5.91
C HIS A 44 16.22 9.52 4.78
N ARG A 45 17.12 10.25 4.12
CA ARG A 45 17.82 9.86 2.89
C ARG A 45 16.88 9.67 1.68
N GLY A 46 15.75 10.37 1.69
CA GLY A 46 14.86 10.56 0.55
C GLY A 46 13.95 9.39 0.23
N ARG A 47 13.78 8.42 1.15
CA ARG A 47 12.90 7.25 0.96
C ARG A 47 11.90 7.13 2.10
N TYR A 48 10.69 6.69 1.77
CA TYR A 48 9.58 6.53 2.70
C TYR A 48 8.75 5.30 2.33
N LEU A 49 8.76 4.29 3.21
CA LEU A 49 8.41 2.91 2.88
C LEU A 49 7.02 2.74 2.26
N TRP A 50 6.02 3.43 2.80
CA TRP A 50 4.64 3.35 2.29
C TRP A 50 4.52 3.95 0.88
N THR A 51 4.99 5.19 0.70
CA THR A 51 5.02 5.90 -0.60
C THR A 51 5.68 5.04 -1.67
N ASP A 52 6.79 4.44 -1.29
CA ASP A 52 7.61 3.64 -2.17
C ASP A 52 6.99 2.30 -2.54
N GLY A 53 6.25 1.67 -1.62
CA GLY A 53 5.49 0.46 -1.91
C GLY A 53 4.42 0.70 -2.98
N PHE A 54 3.67 1.81 -2.88
CA PHE A 54 2.72 2.23 -3.91
C PHE A 54 3.42 2.51 -5.24
N ALA A 55 4.54 3.22 -5.23
CA ALA A 55 5.28 3.56 -6.43
C ALA A 55 5.79 2.34 -7.21
N VAL A 56 6.29 1.30 -6.52
CA VAL A 56 6.67 0.03 -7.16
C VAL A 56 5.49 -0.56 -7.91
N VAL A 57 4.32 -0.66 -7.27
CA VAL A 57 3.11 -1.23 -7.90
C VAL A 57 2.60 -0.35 -9.05
N ASN A 58 2.75 0.97 -8.94
CA ASN A 58 2.41 1.91 -10.01
C ASN A 58 3.30 1.72 -11.24
N PHE A 59 4.62 1.54 -11.08
CA PHE A 59 5.50 1.22 -12.21
C PHE A 59 5.15 -0.12 -12.86
N LEU A 60 4.84 -1.15 -12.06
CA LEU A 60 4.36 -2.43 -12.59
C LEU A 60 3.02 -2.29 -13.34
N THR A 61 2.14 -1.42 -12.86
CA THR A 61 0.88 -1.08 -13.53
C THR A 61 1.14 -0.41 -14.87
N LEU A 62 2.07 0.55 -14.94
CA LEU A 62 2.49 1.20 -16.19
C LEU A 62 3.06 0.19 -17.18
N TYR A 63 3.87 -0.77 -16.71
CA TYR A 63 4.32 -1.89 -17.55
C TYR A 63 3.14 -2.69 -18.10
N ASN A 64 2.15 -3.09 -17.29
CA ASN A 64 0.99 -3.85 -17.78
C ASN A 64 0.11 -3.07 -18.77
N LEU A 65 0.09 -1.73 -18.66
CA LEU A 65 -0.70 -0.88 -19.55
C LEU A 65 -0.01 -0.61 -20.89
N THR A 66 1.32 -0.49 -20.88
CA THR A 66 2.11 -0.01 -22.04
C THR A 66 2.98 -1.10 -22.68
N TYR A 67 3.28 -2.17 -21.93
CA TYR A 67 4.27 -3.21 -22.24
C TYR A 67 5.70 -2.69 -22.41
N GLU A 68 6.00 -1.49 -21.90
CA GLU A 68 7.33 -0.92 -22.00
C GLU A 68 8.22 -1.34 -20.82
N THR A 69 9.31 -2.05 -21.12
CA THR A 69 10.17 -2.72 -20.12
C THR A 69 10.93 -1.77 -19.20
N HIS A 70 11.13 -0.51 -19.58
CA HIS A 70 11.80 0.49 -18.75
C HIS A 70 11.07 0.75 -17.42
N TYR A 71 9.75 0.58 -17.36
CA TYR A 71 9.00 0.62 -16.10
C TYR A 71 9.38 -0.52 -15.13
N LEU A 72 9.76 -1.70 -15.63
CA LEU A 72 10.30 -2.77 -14.80
C LEU A 72 11.67 -2.40 -14.24
N THR A 73 12.51 -1.71 -15.02
CA THR A 73 13.79 -1.17 -14.55
C THR A 73 13.57 -0.16 -13.42
N PHE A 74 12.58 0.74 -13.54
CA PHE A 74 12.24 1.68 -12.46
C PHE A 74 11.79 0.97 -11.19
N ALA A 75 10.86 0.01 -11.31
CA ALA A 75 10.41 -0.77 -10.16
C ALA A 75 11.58 -1.51 -9.48
N ARG A 76 12.45 -2.16 -10.26
CA ARG A 76 13.62 -2.88 -9.74
C ARG A 76 14.59 -1.95 -9.01
N ASN A 77 14.98 -0.84 -9.64
CA ASN A 77 15.94 0.09 -9.08
C ASN A 77 15.37 0.81 -7.84
N LEU A 78 14.06 1.07 -7.83
CA LEU A 78 13.34 1.58 -6.67
C LEU A 78 13.38 0.62 -5.48
N ILE A 79 13.14 -0.69 -5.72
CA ILE A 79 13.25 -1.76 -4.72
C ILE A 79 14.67 -1.81 -4.15
N THR A 80 15.69 -1.85 -5.02
CA THR A 80 17.09 -1.85 -4.61
C THR A 80 17.44 -0.64 -3.75
N ALA A 81 17.00 0.55 -4.15
CA ALA A 81 17.23 1.77 -3.37
C ALA A 81 16.53 1.73 -2.00
N VAL A 82 15.32 1.17 -1.88
CA VAL A 82 14.66 0.99 -0.57
C VAL A 82 15.47 0.02 0.29
N HIS A 83 15.87 -1.13 -0.25
CA HIS A 83 16.60 -2.13 0.53
C HIS A 83 17.94 -1.56 1.04
N ASN A 84 18.64 -0.78 0.20
CA ASN A 84 19.92 -0.17 0.55
C ASN A 84 19.82 1.03 1.51
N ILE A 85 18.64 1.64 1.66
CA ILE A 85 18.44 2.81 2.53
C ILE A 85 17.65 2.42 3.79
N LEU A 86 16.46 1.84 3.62
CA LEU A 86 15.55 1.50 4.71
C LEU A 86 15.84 0.13 5.33
N GLY A 87 16.60 -0.75 4.64
CA GLY A 87 17.12 -2.01 5.20
C GLY A 87 18.43 -1.85 5.98
N TYR A 88 18.93 -0.61 6.12
CA TYR A 88 20.13 -0.26 6.87
C TYR A 88 19.81 0.63 8.07
N THR A 89 20.75 0.68 9.02
CA THR A 89 20.81 1.70 10.07
C THR A 89 20.82 3.10 9.46
N ARG A 90 20.44 4.12 10.24
CA ARG A 90 20.26 5.49 9.74
C ARG A 90 21.56 6.07 9.17
N ASP A 91 22.69 5.81 9.81
CA ASP A 91 24.02 6.17 9.30
C ASP A 91 24.42 5.43 8.01
N GLY A 92 23.68 4.39 7.62
CA GLY A 92 23.92 3.60 6.42
C GLY A 92 25.08 2.62 6.54
N THR A 93 25.63 2.38 7.74
CA THR A 93 26.85 1.58 7.90
C THR A 93 26.59 0.10 8.08
N SER A 94 25.40 -0.28 8.58
CA SER A 94 25.07 -1.66 8.91
C SER A 94 23.66 -2.01 8.45
N ARG A 95 23.42 -3.27 8.06
CA ARG A 95 22.04 -3.76 7.87
C ARG A 95 21.30 -3.77 9.20
N LEU A 96 19.97 -3.74 9.15
CA LEU A 96 19.15 -3.89 10.36
C LEU A 96 19.42 -5.23 11.07
N PRO A 97 19.26 -5.31 12.40
CA PRO A 97 19.55 -6.52 13.16
C PRO A 97 18.75 -7.75 12.69
N GLY A 98 19.39 -8.92 12.72
CA GLY A 98 18.76 -10.19 12.33
C GLY A 98 18.81 -10.51 10.83
N THR A 99 19.40 -9.65 10.00
CA THR A 99 19.60 -9.86 8.57
C THR A 99 20.82 -10.75 8.26
N THR A 100 20.79 -11.42 7.11
CA THR A 100 21.92 -12.17 6.52
C THR A 100 22.06 -11.80 5.05
N ASP A 101 23.14 -12.21 4.39
CA ASP A 101 23.32 -11.96 2.95
C ASP A 101 22.20 -12.56 2.09
N ASP A 102 21.77 -13.78 2.42
CA ASP A 102 20.68 -14.47 1.72
C ASP A 102 19.28 -13.95 2.09
N ALA A 103 19.16 -13.27 3.22
CA ALA A 103 17.87 -12.79 3.75
C ALA A 103 17.98 -11.35 4.26
N PRO A 104 18.26 -10.38 3.35
CA PRO A 104 18.47 -8.97 3.69
C PRO A 104 17.28 -8.30 4.38
N LEU A 105 16.07 -8.85 4.28
CA LEU A 105 14.86 -8.24 4.83
C LEU A 105 14.38 -8.86 6.17
N LYS A 106 15.12 -9.81 6.77
CA LYS A 106 14.73 -10.39 8.08
C LYS A 106 14.63 -9.38 9.21
N GLY A 107 15.39 -8.29 9.12
CA GLY A 107 15.31 -7.17 10.07
C GLY A 107 14.13 -6.24 9.81
N GLY A 108 13.29 -6.51 8.81
CA GLY A 108 12.27 -5.59 8.33
C GLY A 108 12.86 -4.40 7.56
N LEU A 109 12.13 -3.30 7.54
CA LEU A 109 12.49 -2.06 6.86
C LEU A 109 12.05 -0.87 7.71
N ARG A 110 12.92 0.13 7.85
CA ARG A 110 12.57 1.38 8.52
C ARG A 110 11.45 2.09 7.77
N ILE A 111 10.65 2.88 8.49
CA ILE A 111 9.65 3.78 7.89
C ILE A 111 10.35 4.81 7.00
N GLY A 112 11.46 5.37 7.50
CA GLY A 112 12.20 6.43 6.82
C GLY A 112 11.84 7.82 7.30
N LYS A 113 11.35 8.02 8.54
CA LYS A 113 11.08 9.38 9.04
C LYS A 113 12.36 10.17 9.35
N HIS A 114 12.28 11.50 9.21
CA HIS A 114 13.40 12.39 9.54
C HIS A 114 13.73 12.35 11.03
N ASP A 115 12.73 12.46 11.90
CA ASP A 115 12.92 12.34 13.33
C ASP A 115 13.37 10.93 13.69
N GLU A 116 14.47 10.79 14.40
CA GLU A 116 15.02 9.49 14.79
C GLU A 116 14.22 8.82 15.91
N SER A 117 13.68 9.61 16.83
CA SER A 117 13.08 9.11 18.07
C SER A 117 11.75 9.79 18.38
N GLY A 118 11.03 9.23 19.35
CA GLY A 118 9.69 9.70 19.75
C GLY A 118 8.55 8.87 19.15
N PRO A 119 7.31 9.09 19.64
CA PRO A 119 6.12 8.34 19.18
C PRO A 119 5.87 8.53 17.68
N ASP A 120 6.29 9.67 17.13
CA ASP A 120 6.19 10.00 15.70
C ASP A 120 7.50 9.82 14.93
N GLY A 121 8.61 9.47 15.58
CA GLY A 121 9.91 9.26 14.93
C GLY A 121 9.97 8.03 14.04
N ASP A 122 11.17 7.71 13.56
CA ASP A 122 11.45 6.52 12.77
C ASP A 122 11.20 5.25 13.58
N GLY A 123 11.20 4.12 12.89
CA GLY A 123 10.82 2.83 13.46
C GLY A 123 10.38 1.89 12.37
N GLN A 124 9.50 0.96 12.70
CA GLN A 124 8.84 0.10 11.73
C GLN A 124 7.34 0.05 12.02
N TYR A 125 6.53 0.34 11.00
CA TYR A 125 5.08 0.16 11.03
C TYR A 125 4.72 -1.17 10.37
N PHE A 126 3.92 -1.98 11.06
CA PHE A 126 3.56 -3.29 10.51
C PHE A 126 2.79 -3.16 9.20
N HIS A 127 1.80 -2.26 9.11
CA HIS A 127 1.05 -2.03 7.88
C HIS A 127 1.90 -1.41 6.74
N TYR A 128 3.06 -0.80 7.02
CA TYR A 128 3.97 -0.34 5.94
C TYR A 128 4.77 -1.52 5.39
N LEU A 129 5.18 -2.42 6.28
CA LEU A 129 5.85 -3.65 5.90
C LEU A 129 4.93 -4.54 5.04
N THR A 130 3.63 -4.63 5.35
CA THR A 130 2.68 -5.41 4.54
C THR A 130 2.48 -4.82 3.15
N VAL A 131 2.35 -3.49 3.01
CA VAL A 131 2.32 -2.83 1.68
C VAL A 131 3.59 -3.10 0.89
N TRP A 132 4.75 -3.11 1.53
CA TRP A 132 6.01 -3.44 0.87
C TRP A 132 6.09 -4.91 0.46
N MET A 133 5.69 -5.84 1.32
CA MET A 133 5.58 -7.27 0.99
C MET A 133 4.66 -7.48 -0.22
N PHE A 134 3.51 -6.78 -0.24
CA PHE A 134 2.60 -6.79 -1.37
C PHE A 134 3.29 -6.28 -2.66
N ALA A 135 4.06 -5.20 -2.59
CA ALA A 135 4.80 -4.70 -3.75
C ALA A 135 5.82 -5.72 -4.30
N LEU A 136 6.60 -6.38 -3.43
CA LEU A 136 7.55 -7.43 -3.83
C LEU A 136 6.85 -8.66 -4.44
N ASN A 137 5.69 -9.01 -3.89
CA ASN A 137 4.83 -10.05 -4.41
C ASN A 137 4.29 -9.72 -5.81
N ARG A 138 3.81 -8.49 -6.02
CA ARG A 138 3.40 -8.02 -7.35
C ARG A 138 4.56 -8.02 -8.34
N PHE A 139 5.77 -7.65 -7.90
CA PHE A 139 6.97 -7.71 -8.75
C PHE A 139 7.26 -9.14 -9.20
N THR A 140 7.22 -10.11 -8.27
CA THR A 140 7.35 -11.54 -8.59
C THR A 140 6.30 -12.00 -9.58
N PHE A 141 5.05 -11.60 -9.35
CA PHE A 141 3.93 -11.98 -10.21
C PHE A 141 4.12 -11.51 -11.67
N VAL A 142 4.63 -10.29 -11.86
CA VAL A 142 4.83 -9.69 -13.18
C VAL A 142 6.08 -10.23 -13.88
N THR A 143 7.18 -10.45 -13.14
CA THR A 143 8.49 -10.78 -13.72
C THR A 143 8.82 -12.28 -13.71
N GLY A 144 8.17 -13.07 -12.85
CA GLY A 144 8.53 -14.45 -12.56
C GLY A 144 9.77 -14.60 -11.66
N GLU A 145 10.39 -13.51 -11.22
CA GLU A 145 11.57 -13.54 -10.35
C GLU A 145 11.18 -13.89 -8.90
N THR A 146 11.22 -15.18 -8.52
CA THR A 146 10.71 -15.69 -7.23
C THR A 146 11.39 -15.10 -6.01
N TRP A 147 12.64 -14.68 -6.15
CA TRP A 147 13.45 -14.09 -5.08
C TRP A 147 12.71 -12.96 -4.34
N TYR A 148 11.96 -12.11 -5.03
CA TYR A 148 11.26 -10.99 -4.39
C TYR A 148 10.14 -11.47 -3.44
N ASN A 149 9.37 -12.49 -3.82
CA ASN A 149 8.35 -13.10 -2.96
C ASN A 149 9.00 -13.88 -1.81
N GLU A 150 10.13 -14.54 -2.04
CA GLU A 150 10.92 -15.20 -0.98
C GLU A 150 11.44 -14.19 0.05
N GLN A 151 11.90 -13.01 -0.38
CA GLN A 151 12.28 -11.93 0.53
C GLN A 151 11.09 -11.39 1.32
N ALA A 152 9.92 -11.26 0.70
CA ALA A 152 8.69 -10.87 1.39
C ALA A 152 8.27 -11.91 2.45
N ILE A 153 8.34 -13.21 2.12
CA ILE A 153 8.08 -14.32 3.05
C ILE A 153 9.09 -14.30 4.21
N SER A 154 10.38 -14.14 3.90
CA SER A 154 11.43 -14.08 4.92
C SER A 154 11.24 -12.90 5.86
N MET A 155 10.80 -11.74 5.36
CA MET A 155 10.46 -10.59 6.18
C MET A 155 9.22 -10.88 7.03
N ALA A 156 8.15 -11.41 6.44
CA ALA A 156 6.89 -11.75 7.10
C ALA A 156 7.10 -12.65 8.32
N ALA A 157 7.77 -13.79 8.14
CA ALA A 157 8.05 -14.75 9.21
C ALA A 157 8.91 -14.13 10.34
N ALA A 158 9.84 -13.23 10.00
CA ALA A 158 10.75 -12.65 10.97
C ALA A 158 10.12 -11.53 11.81
N VAL A 159 9.29 -10.67 11.18
CA VAL A 159 8.77 -9.45 11.84
C VAL A 159 7.52 -9.72 12.66
N LEU A 160 6.57 -10.56 12.20
CA LEU A 160 5.29 -10.75 12.90
C LEU A 160 5.45 -11.13 14.38
N PRO A 161 6.34 -12.08 14.76
CA PRO A 161 6.58 -12.40 16.18
C PRO A 161 6.96 -11.20 17.05
N LYS A 162 7.61 -10.17 16.49
CA LYS A 162 8.05 -8.97 17.21
C LYS A 162 6.88 -8.03 17.48
N PHE A 163 5.95 -7.92 16.54
CA PHE A 163 4.75 -7.09 16.65
C PHE A 163 3.66 -7.72 17.53
N MET A 164 3.87 -8.93 18.09
CA MET A 164 2.84 -9.63 18.86
C MET A 164 3.29 -10.04 20.27
N THR A 165 2.33 -10.19 21.18
CA THR A 165 2.53 -10.75 22.52
C THR A 165 1.40 -11.71 22.87
N ASN A 166 1.64 -12.62 23.83
CA ASN A 166 0.68 -13.62 24.29
C ASN A 166 0.11 -14.44 23.11
N ARG A 167 0.98 -14.93 22.23
CA ARG A 167 0.62 -15.62 20.97
C ARG A 167 -0.20 -16.92 21.20
N ASP A 168 -0.05 -17.52 22.37
CA ASP A 168 -0.80 -18.71 22.78
C ASP A 168 -2.21 -18.38 23.30
N ALA A 169 -2.52 -17.11 23.57
CA ALA A 169 -3.85 -16.70 23.99
C ALA A 169 -4.88 -16.92 22.87
N ALA A 170 -6.16 -17.01 23.26
CA ALA A 170 -7.28 -17.10 22.34
C ALA A 170 -7.34 -15.90 21.37
N ARG A 171 -7.09 -14.69 21.90
CA ARG A 171 -6.84 -13.49 21.11
C ARG A 171 -5.48 -12.89 21.50
N PRO A 172 -4.44 -13.10 20.69
CA PRO A 172 -3.15 -12.43 20.88
C PRO A 172 -3.29 -10.91 20.84
N ARG A 173 -2.29 -10.22 21.37
CA ARG A 173 -2.20 -8.75 21.26
C ARG A 173 -1.15 -8.38 20.23
N MET A 174 -1.50 -7.44 19.36
CA MET A 174 -0.62 -6.88 18.34
C MET A 174 -0.34 -5.39 18.61
N PHE A 175 0.82 -4.94 18.17
CA PHE A 175 1.26 -3.55 18.20
C PHE A 175 1.44 -3.07 16.77
N TRP A 176 1.23 -1.78 16.50
CA TRP A 176 1.40 -1.25 15.13
C TRP A 176 2.76 -0.60 14.87
N LYS A 177 3.49 -0.22 15.92
CA LYS A 177 4.80 0.46 15.80
C LYS A 177 5.86 -0.07 16.77
N LEU A 178 7.00 -0.48 16.21
CA LEU A 178 8.23 -0.82 16.93
C LEU A 178 9.38 0.13 16.55
N SER A 179 10.45 0.10 17.35
CA SER A 179 11.73 0.74 17.03
C SER A 179 12.37 0.15 15.76
N THR A 180 13.35 0.84 15.19
CA THR A 180 14.01 0.44 13.93
C THR A 180 14.69 -0.93 14.00
N ASP A 181 15.14 -1.33 15.19
CA ASP A 181 15.74 -2.64 15.50
C ASP A 181 14.73 -3.73 15.91
N LEU A 182 13.42 -3.41 15.94
CA LEU A 182 12.33 -4.27 16.39
C LEU A 182 12.42 -4.72 17.86
N CYS A 183 13.24 -4.07 18.69
CA CYS A 183 13.45 -4.45 20.10
C CYS A 183 12.47 -3.78 21.06
N SER A 184 11.93 -2.60 20.73
CA SER A 184 11.07 -1.81 21.61
C SER A 184 9.73 -1.46 20.97
N ARG A 185 8.65 -1.62 21.73
CA ARG A 185 7.30 -1.19 21.31
C ARG A 185 7.19 0.31 21.54
N LEU A 186 7.05 1.08 20.46
CA LEU A 186 6.92 2.54 20.56
C LEU A 186 5.47 2.97 20.76
N VAL A 187 4.51 2.17 20.28
CA VAL A 187 3.08 2.40 20.53
C VAL A 187 2.41 1.11 20.97
N LEU A 188 1.67 1.18 22.08
CA LEU A 188 1.10 0.00 22.73
C LEU A 188 -0.30 -0.39 22.21
N SER A 189 -0.92 0.42 21.35
CA SER A 189 -2.20 0.09 20.71
C SER A 189 -2.01 -0.88 19.55
N GLU A 190 -3.10 -1.53 19.16
CA GLU A 190 -3.22 -2.33 17.94
C GLU A 190 -3.65 -1.38 16.79
N GLY A 191 -3.08 -1.56 15.60
CA GLY A 191 -3.54 -0.83 14.41
C GLY A 191 -4.91 -1.35 13.96
N ASN A 192 -5.72 -0.47 13.36
CA ASN A 192 -7.07 -0.89 12.96
C ASN A 192 -7.05 -1.92 11.84
N LEU A 193 -6.08 -1.87 10.91
CA LEU A 193 -6.00 -2.84 9.80
C LEU A 193 -4.86 -3.82 9.93
N ASP A 194 -3.86 -3.57 10.78
CA ASP A 194 -2.64 -4.37 10.86
C ASP A 194 -2.86 -5.90 10.88
N PRO A 195 -3.79 -6.48 11.67
CA PRO A 195 -4.04 -7.92 11.63
C PRO A 195 -4.65 -8.41 10.31
N ILE A 196 -5.50 -7.58 9.69
CA ILE A 196 -6.19 -7.87 8.43
C ILE A 196 -5.21 -7.74 7.26
N ASP A 197 -4.42 -6.66 7.22
CA ASP A 197 -3.37 -6.44 6.23
C ASP A 197 -2.34 -7.56 6.27
N GLY A 198 -1.91 -7.96 7.48
CA GLY A 198 -1.01 -9.10 7.67
C GLY A 198 -1.62 -10.38 7.13
N TYR A 199 -2.86 -10.69 7.52
CA TYR A 199 -3.52 -11.93 7.12
C TYR A 199 -3.66 -12.04 5.59
N VAL A 200 -4.19 -11.00 4.94
CA VAL A 200 -4.37 -10.97 3.48
C VAL A 200 -3.03 -11.05 2.77
N THR A 201 -2.07 -10.21 3.15
CA THR A 201 -0.76 -10.18 2.50
C THR A 201 -0.07 -11.52 2.62
N TYR A 202 -0.10 -12.17 3.79
CA TYR A 202 0.61 -13.42 4.02
C TYR A 202 -0.02 -14.56 3.21
N LYS A 203 -1.35 -14.56 3.06
CA LYS A 203 -2.03 -15.48 2.14
C LYS A 203 -1.64 -15.27 0.68
N LEU A 204 -1.53 -14.01 0.23
CA LEU A 204 -1.06 -13.70 -1.13
C LEU A 204 0.38 -14.19 -1.37
N LEU A 205 1.27 -14.01 -0.38
CA LEU A 205 2.64 -14.52 -0.41
C LEU A 205 2.69 -16.05 -0.51
N GLN A 206 1.92 -16.73 0.36
CA GLN A 206 1.82 -18.20 0.38
C GLN A 206 1.29 -18.74 -0.96
N ALA A 207 0.22 -18.17 -1.50
CA ALA A 207 -0.36 -18.58 -2.77
C ALA A 207 0.57 -18.35 -3.97
N THR A 208 1.40 -17.30 -3.93
CA THR A 208 2.38 -17.00 -4.98
C THR A 208 3.60 -17.92 -4.91
N HIS A 209 3.93 -18.45 -3.73
CA HIS A 209 5.02 -19.40 -3.57
C HIS A 209 4.72 -20.74 -4.27
N SER A 210 3.60 -21.37 -3.92
CA SER A 210 3.06 -22.56 -4.61
C SER A 210 1.66 -22.89 -4.08
N ALA A 211 0.87 -23.61 -4.88
CA ALA A 211 -0.52 -23.97 -4.51
C ALA A 211 -0.60 -24.80 -3.21
N ASP A 212 0.37 -25.68 -2.96
CA ASP A 212 0.44 -26.55 -1.78
C ASP A 212 1.45 -26.04 -0.73
N SER A 213 1.79 -24.74 -0.76
CA SER A 213 2.78 -24.18 0.15
C SER A 213 2.25 -24.10 1.58
N ASP A 214 3.04 -24.60 2.54
CA ASP A 214 2.81 -24.39 3.97
C ASP A 214 3.63 -23.20 4.54
N VAL A 215 4.30 -22.39 3.70
CA VAL A 215 5.02 -21.20 4.18
C VAL A 215 4.04 -20.23 4.86
N LEU A 216 4.46 -19.62 5.96
CA LEU A 216 3.64 -18.68 6.76
C LEU A 216 2.37 -19.28 7.38
N LYS A 217 2.21 -20.61 7.41
CA LYS A 217 0.99 -21.26 7.95
C LYS A 217 0.72 -20.87 9.40
N GLU A 218 1.74 -20.91 10.25
CA GLU A 218 1.64 -20.55 11.66
C GLU A 218 1.32 -19.07 11.83
N GLU A 219 1.96 -18.19 11.04
CA GLU A 219 1.74 -16.76 11.05
C GLU A 219 0.32 -16.39 10.61
N ILE A 220 -0.18 -17.01 9.54
CA ILE A 220 -1.55 -16.84 9.04
C ILE A 220 -2.56 -17.29 10.11
N ALA A 221 -2.34 -18.47 10.71
CA ALA A 221 -3.21 -18.95 11.79
C ALA A 221 -3.19 -18.02 13.01
N LEU A 222 -2.04 -17.42 13.32
CA LEU A 222 -1.88 -16.48 14.42
C LEU A 222 -2.64 -15.16 14.17
N LEU A 223 -2.55 -14.61 12.96
CA LEU A 223 -3.29 -13.40 12.56
C LEU A 223 -4.81 -13.67 12.53
N LYS A 224 -5.21 -14.87 12.08
CA LYS A 224 -6.62 -15.27 11.99
C LYS A 224 -7.34 -15.20 13.34
N LYS A 225 -6.66 -15.54 14.45
CA LYS A 225 -7.19 -15.39 15.82
C LYS A 225 -7.65 -13.96 16.13
N ILE A 226 -7.01 -12.95 15.54
CA ILE A 226 -7.40 -11.55 15.73
C ILE A 226 -8.51 -11.17 14.75
N VAL A 227 -8.34 -11.50 13.46
CA VAL A 227 -9.31 -11.21 12.39
C VAL A 227 -10.72 -11.70 12.76
N ASP A 228 -10.83 -12.93 13.29
CA ASP A 228 -12.11 -13.56 13.67
C ASP A 228 -12.91 -12.80 14.74
N THR A 229 -12.25 -11.96 15.53
CA THR A 229 -12.91 -11.15 16.57
C THR A 229 -13.09 -9.70 16.16
N LYS A 230 -12.40 -9.25 15.11
CA LYS A 230 -12.23 -7.83 14.80
C LYS A 230 -13.28 -7.31 13.84
N VAL A 231 -13.74 -8.15 12.91
CA VAL A 231 -14.79 -7.80 11.94
C VAL A 231 -16.04 -7.31 12.65
N ASP A 232 -16.41 -7.95 13.77
CA ASP A 232 -17.63 -7.66 14.52
C ASP A 232 -17.66 -6.28 15.19
N SER A 233 -16.50 -5.68 15.44
CA SER A 233 -16.37 -4.35 16.04
C SER A 233 -15.91 -3.27 15.05
N TYR A 234 -15.73 -3.61 13.77
CA TYR A 234 -15.20 -2.65 12.80
C TYR A 234 -16.17 -1.47 12.59
N ASP A 235 -15.66 -0.26 12.81
CA ASP A 235 -16.27 1.03 12.49
C ASP A 235 -15.14 2.04 12.25
N SER A 236 -15.35 2.99 11.34
CA SER A 236 -14.36 4.01 11.02
C SER A 236 -14.99 5.22 10.34
N THR A 237 -14.44 6.40 10.62
CA THR A 237 -14.76 7.66 9.93
C THR A 237 -13.56 8.21 9.17
N ASP A 238 -12.43 7.49 9.17
CA ASP A 238 -11.21 7.90 8.48
C ASP A 238 -11.23 7.43 7.03
N THR A 239 -11.08 8.36 6.09
CA THR A 239 -11.16 8.09 4.64
C THR A 239 -10.10 7.11 4.16
N LEU A 240 -8.89 7.21 4.71
CA LEU A 240 -7.80 6.29 4.38
C LEU A 240 -8.11 4.88 4.88
N ASP A 241 -8.43 4.74 6.17
CA ASP A 241 -8.77 3.47 6.79
C ASP A 241 -9.94 2.77 6.06
N LEU A 242 -11.01 3.49 5.74
CA LEU A 242 -12.13 2.94 4.97
C LEU A 242 -11.70 2.43 3.59
N GLY A 243 -10.91 3.23 2.86
CA GLY A 243 -10.42 2.86 1.55
C GLY A 243 -9.47 1.67 1.57
N MET A 244 -8.50 1.69 2.49
CA MET A 244 -7.54 0.60 2.65
C MET A 244 -8.22 -0.67 3.15
N THR A 245 -9.27 -0.60 3.97
CA THR A 245 -10.07 -1.77 4.33
C THR A 245 -10.74 -2.42 3.12
N LEU A 246 -11.39 -1.62 2.27
CA LEU A 246 -12.03 -2.12 1.05
C LEU A 246 -11.00 -2.75 0.11
N TRP A 247 -9.85 -2.09 -0.04
CA TRP A 247 -8.74 -2.62 -0.82
C TRP A 247 -8.14 -3.89 -0.21
N THR A 248 -7.89 -3.98 1.08
CA THR A 248 -7.30 -5.18 1.67
C THR A 248 -8.29 -6.35 1.59
N ALA A 249 -9.56 -6.12 1.95
CA ALA A 249 -10.57 -7.18 2.01
C ALA A 249 -10.93 -7.75 0.62
N HIS A 250 -10.91 -6.95 -0.46
CA HIS A 250 -11.35 -7.41 -1.78
C HIS A 250 -10.57 -8.63 -2.31
N TRP A 251 -9.32 -8.81 -1.88
CA TRP A 251 -8.46 -9.92 -2.30
C TRP A 251 -8.98 -11.30 -1.88
N LEU A 252 -9.88 -11.36 -0.90
CA LEU A 252 -10.47 -12.59 -0.38
C LEU A 252 -12.00 -12.61 -0.54
N VAL A 253 -12.56 -11.71 -1.36
CA VAL A 253 -13.98 -11.68 -1.69
C VAL A 253 -14.21 -12.37 -3.05
N PRO A 254 -15.15 -13.33 -3.14
CA PRO A 254 -16.12 -13.79 -2.14
C PRO A 254 -15.66 -15.01 -1.33
N GLU A 255 -14.39 -15.41 -1.41
CA GLU A 255 -13.90 -16.69 -0.91
C GLU A 255 -13.94 -16.81 0.63
N GLU A 256 -13.81 -15.70 1.37
CA GLU A 256 -13.88 -15.67 2.83
C GLU A 256 -15.01 -14.77 3.36
N GLU A 257 -15.93 -15.37 4.11
CA GLU A 257 -17.13 -14.69 4.63
C GLU A 257 -16.80 -13.48 5.50
N TRP A 258 -15.73 -13.52 6.31
CA TRP A 258 -15.34 -12.37 7.12
C TRP A 258 -14.93 -11.16 6.26
N ALA A 259 -14.33 -11.40 5.09
CA ALA A 259 -13.90 -10.34 4.17
C ALA A 259 -15.10 -9.69 3.47
N VAL A 260 -16.12 -10.50 3.14
CA VAL A 260 -17.43 -10.02 2.67
C VAL A 260 -18.09 -9.13 3.74
N GLN A 261 -18.16 -9.59 4.98
CA GLN A 261 -18.76 -8.84 6.09
C GLN A 261 -18.00 -7.55 6.40
N LEU A 262 -16.68 -7.59 6.41
CA LEU A 262 -15.83 -6.43 6.63
C LEU A 262 -16.03 -5.40 5.50
N SER A 263 -16.07 -5.84 4.24
CA SER A 263 -16.32 -4.96 3.09
C SER A 263 -17.68 -4.26 3.20
N ARG A 264 -18.74 -4.99 3.58
CA ARG A 264 -20.08 -4.42 3.81
C ARG A 264 -20.07 -3.39 4.95
N ARG A 265 -19.37 -3.66 6.05
CA ARG A 265 -19.24 -2.70 7.17
C ARG A 265 -18.49 -1.44 6.75
N ALA A 266 -17.38 -1.58 6.03
CA ALA A 266 -16.64 -0.45 5.50
C ALA A 266 -17.46 0.37 4.50
N LEU A 267 -18.21 -0.26 3.60
CA LEU A 267 -19.14 0.41 2.69
C LEU A 267 -20.25 1.15 3.46
N ALA A 268 -20.83 0.55 4.50
CA ALA A 268 -21.84 1.22 5.34
C ALA A 268 -21.26 2.45 6.07
N CYS A 269 -20.01 2.38 6.55
CA CYS A 269 -19.32 3.53 7.14
C CYS A 269 -19.07 4.62 6.10
N LEU A 270 -18.59 4.25 4.91
CA LEU A 270 -18.35 5.16 3.80
C LEU A 270 -19.64 5.84 3.32
N LYS A 271 -20.76 5.12 3.28
CA LYS A 271 -22.07 5.67 2.96
C LYS A 271 -22.49 6.74 3.97
N ARG A 272 -22.37 6.49 5.27
CA ARG A 272 -22.62 7.51 6.31
C ARG A 272 -21.72 8.74 6.15
N LEU A 273 -20.46 8.55 5.76
CA LEU A 273 -19.51 9.64 5.54
C LEU A 273 -19.85 10.46 4.28
N THR A 274 -20.41 9.82 3.26
CA THR A 274 -20.86 10.47 2.05
C THR A 274 -22.15 11.25 2.31
N GLU A 275 -23.11 10.65 3.04
CA GLU A 275 -24.35 11.30 3.48
C GLU A 275 -24.11 12.51 4.41
N SER A 276 -23.02 12.51 5.18
CA SER A 276 -22.59 13.67 5.98
C SER A 276 -21.88 14.75 5.16
N ARG A 277 -21.76 14.56 3.84
CA ARG A 277 -21.15 15.50 2.88
C ARG A 277 -19.68 15.79 3.15
N HIS A 278 -18.95 14.85 3.74
CA HIS A 278 -17.53 15.00 4.00
C HIS A 278 -16.74 15.38 2.74
N PHE A 279 -17.04 14.76 1.59
CA PHE A 279 -16.36 15.02 0.33
C PHE A 279 -16.77 16.35 -0.33
N GLU A 280 -17.77 17.05 0.20
CA GLU A 280 -18.14 18.41 -0.23
C GLU A 280 -17.42 19.50 0.59
N ASP A 281 -16.79 19.14 1.71
CA ASP A 281 -16.05 20.09 2.53
C ASP A 281 -14.85 20.68 1.78
N SER A 282 -14.44 21.87 2.21
CA SER A 282 -13.24 22.52 1.69
C SER A 282 -12.03 21.60 1.76
N THR A 283 -11.30 21.48 0.66
CA THR A 283 -10.04 20.73 0.56
C THR A 283 -9.01 21.15 1.62
N LYS A 284 -9.10 22.38 2.15
CA LYS A 284 -8.27 22.89 3.26
C LYS A 284 -8.46 22.14 4.58
N ARG A 285 -9.55 21.40 4.75
CA ARG A 285 -9.87 20.58 5.94
C ARG A 285 -9.68 19.08 5.70
N ARG A 286 -9.29 18.69 4.49
CA ARG A 286 -9.17 17.31 4.03
C ARG A 286 -7.72 17.00 3.67
N LEU A 287 -7.40 15.74 3.49
CA LEU A 287 -6.06 15.29 3.09
C LEU A 287 -6.17 14.40 1.86
N ALA A 288 -5.62 14.86 0.74
CA ALA A 288 -5.76 14.23 -0.57
C ALA A 288 -5.39 12.74 -0.58
N PHE A 289 -4.21 12.39 -0.07
CA PHE A 289 -3.76 10.99 -0.05
C PHE A 289 -4.72 10.06 0.70
N ARG A 290 -5.41 10.55 1.75
CA ARG A 290 -6.39 9.75 2.50
C ARG A 290 -7.61 9.42 1.64
N GLU A 291 -8.11 10.40 0.88
CA GLU A 291 -9.25 10.21 0.00
C GLU A 291 -8.89 9.42 -1.27
N PHE A 292 -7.66 9.53 -1.76
CA PHE A 292 -7.16 8.65 -2.82
C PHE A 292 -7.15 7.18 -2.36
N GLY A 293 -6.90 6.93 -1.06
CA GLY A 293 -7.12 5.62 -0.45
C GLY A 293 -8.58 5.17 -0.57
N THR A 294 -9.54 6.04 -0.24
CA THR A 294 -10.98 5.77 -0.45
C THR A 294 -11.29 5.43 -1.91
N ALA A 295 -10.81 6.26 -2.84
CA ALA A 295 -11.03 6.08 -4.27
C ALA A 295 -10.48 4.72 -4.77
N LEU A 296 -9.26 4.36 -4.35
CA LEU A 296 -8.66 3.06 -4.64
C LEU A 296 -9.51 1.89 -4.10
N GLY A 297 -9.89 1.97 -2.81
CA GLY A 297 -10.70 0.93 -2.16
C GLY A 297 -12.04 0.71 -2.83
N VAL A 298 -12.77 1.79 -3.11
CA VAL A 298 -14.04 1.73 -3.82
C VAL A 298 -13.88 1.14 -5.22
N ARG A 299 -12.86 1.55 -5.99
CA ARG A 299 -12.62 0.95 -7.31
C ARG A 299 -12.31 -0.55 -7.22
N SER A 300 -11.63 -0.99 -6.17
CA SER A 300 -11.28 -2.40 -5.95
C SER A 300 -12.53 -3.27 -5.78
N VAL A 301 -13.56 -2.78 -5.08
CA VAL A 301 -14.81 -3.51 -4.89
C VAL A 301 -15.80 -3.31 -6.05
N VAL A 302 -15.91 -2.10 -6.60
CA VAL A 302 -16.87 -1.77 -7.69
C VAL A 302 -16.49 -2.42 -9.01
N ARG A 303 -15.19 -2.50 -9.34
CA ARG A 303 -14.68 -3.13 -10.57
C ARG A 303 -14.35 -4.62 -10.37
N GLY A 304 -14.58 -5.17 -9.17
CA GLY A 304 -14.28 -6.55 -8.81
C GLY A 304 -15.01 -7.53 -9.72
N LYS A 305 -14.24 -8.38 -10.41
CA LYS A 305 -14.62 -9.49 -11.31
C LYS A 305 -15.84 -9.21 -12.20
N SER A 306 -15.56 -8.89 -13.47
CA SER A 306 -16.54 -8.99 -14.57
C SER A 306 -17.16 -10.39 -14.72
N ASP A 307 -16.67 -11.39 -13.99
CA ASP A 307 -17.23 -12.73 -13.88
C ASP A 307 -17.94 -12.92 -12.53
N GLY A 308 -19.20 -12.48 -12.44
CA GLY A 308 -20.26 -13.02 -11.55
C GLY A 308 -20.06 -13.10 -10.02
N GLY A 309 -18.90 -12.76 -9.46
CA GLY A 309 -18.54 -13.06 -8.06
C GLY A 309 -18.18 -11.87 -7.19
N GLY A 310 -18.16 -10.65 -7.72
CA GLY A 310 -18.05 -9.45 -6.89
C GLY A 310 -19.32 -9.25 -6.06
N LEU A 311 -19.21 -8.61 -4.88
CA LEU A 311 -20.37 -8.15 -4.09
C LEU A 311 -21.39 -7.35 -4.94
N CYS A 312 -20.93 -6.74 -6.04
CA CYS A 312 -21.48 -5.50 -6.55
C CYS A 312 -22.47 -5.56 -7.71
N ARG A 313 -23.05 -6.73 -8.06
CA ARG A 313 -24.19 -6.68 -9.00
C ARG A 313 -25.48 -6.18 -8.35
N GLU A 314 -25.70 -6.47 -7.06
CA GLU A 314 -26.97 -6.16 -6.36
C GLU A 314 -26.80 -5.70 -4.89
N ASP A 315 -25.61 -5.24 -4.47
CA ASP A 315 -25.42 -4.72 -3.10
C ASP A 315 -25.99 -3.30 -2.94
N GLU A 316 -26.99 -3.15 -2.06
CA GLU A 316 -27.69 -1.89 -1.74
C GLU A 316 -26.76 -0.77 -1.24
N LEU A 317 -25.55 -1.12 -0.78
CA LEU A 317 -24.55 -0.15 -0.31
C LEU A 317 -23.73 0.48 -1.44
N VAL A 318 -23.74 -0.10 -2.65
CA VAL A 318 -22.95 0.36 -3.80
C VAL A 318 -23.85 1.01 -4.85
N ASP A 319 -24.45 2.13 -4.45
CA ASP A 319 -25.29 2.97 -5.28
C ASP A 319 -24.47 3.86 -6.25
N ALA A 320 -25.16 4.69 -7.02
CA ALA A 320 -24.53 5.58 -8.00
C ALA A 320 -23.57 6.60 -7.36
N GLU A 321 -23.84 7.03 -6.12
CA GLU A 321 -23.00 8.00 -5.41
C GLU A 321 -21.66 7.35 -5.05
N ILE A 322 -21.70 6.17 -4.42
CA ILE A 322 -20.48 5.40 -4.11
C ILE A 322 -19.71 5.03 -5.38
N ARG A 323 -20.38 4.65 -6.47
CA ARG A 323 -19.70 4.30 -7.73
C ARG A 323 -18.97 5.48 -8.37
N ASN A 324 -19.51 6.69 -8.25
CA ASN A 324 -18.93 7.91 -8.81
C ASN A 324 -17.87 8.55 -7.91
N LEU A 325 -17.87 8.21 -6.62
CA LEU A 325 -16.97 8.80 -5.63
C LEU A 325 -15.48 8.81 -6.03
N PRO A 326 -14.89 7.74 -6.60
CA PRO A 326 -13.48 7.77 -7.00
C PRO A 326 -13.15 8.83 -8.04
N ASP A 327 -14.00 8.99 -9.06
CA ASP A 327 -13.79 9.99 -10.11
C ASP A 327 -14.09 11.41 -9.60
N GLN A 328 -15.06 11.57 -8.68
CA GLN A 328 -15.31 12.83 -7.99
C GLN A 328 -14.10 13.26 -7.16
N VAL A 329 -13.54 12.37 -6.33
CA VAL A 329 -12.38 12.68 -5.49
C VAL A 329 -11.18 13.11 -6.35
N CYS A 330 -10.86 12.35 -7.41
CA CYS A 330 -9.75 12.71 -8.29
C CYS A 330 -9.94 14.11 -8.90
N ARG A 331 -11.12 14.39 -9.46
CA ARG A 331 -11.44 15.70 -10.06
C ARG A 331 -11.37 16.84 -9.06
N GLN A 332 -11.87 16.66 -7.83
CA GLN A 332 -11.82 17.73 -6.81
C GLN A 332 -10.39 18.15 -6.47
N TRP A 333 -9.45 17.19 -6.41
CA TRP A 333 -8.05 17.49 -6.12
C TRP A 333 -7.28 18.00 -7.34
N GLU A 334 -7.69 17.61 -8.55
CA GLU A 334 -7.25 18.21 -9.81
C GLU A 334 -7.71 19.68 -9.92
N ASP A 335 -8.98 19.96 -9.66
CA ASP A 335 -9.58 21.30 -9.66
C ASP A 335 -8.97 22.21 -8.58
N ALA A 336 -8.55 21.61 -7.46
CA ALA A 336 -7.81 22.31 -6.41
C ALA A 336 -6.35 22.63 -6.80
N GLY A 337 -5.88 22.14 -7.95
CA GLY A 337 -4.54 22.35 -8.46
C GLY A 337 -3.46 21.64 -7.65
N LEU A 338 -3.78 20.53 -6.98
CA LEU A 338 -2.81 19.77 -6.17
C LEU A 338 -2.15 18.62 -6.95
N VAL A 339 -2.90 17.99 -7.85
CA VAL A 339 -2.49 16.82 -8.64
C VAL A 339 -2.90 17.01 -10.12
N PRO A 340 -2.22 16.38 -11.10
CA PRO A 340 -1.05 15.49 -10.97
C PRO A 340 0.20 16.19 -10.42
N THR A 341 0.34 17.49 -10.67
CA THR A 341 1.37 18.35 -10.07
C THR A 341 0.73 19.57 -9.40
N PRO A 342 1.30 20.08 -8.30
CA PRO A 342 0.80 21.31 -7.67
C PRO A 342 0.98 22.53 -8.59
N THR A 343 -0.06 23.34 -8.73
CA THR A 343 -0.03 24.63 -9.47
C THR A 343 0.70 25.72 -8.69
N GLU A 344 0.75 25.59 -7.37
CA GLU A 344 1.50 26.46 -6.46
C GLU A 344 2.64 25.70 -5.80
N GLN A 345 3.69 26.44 -5.42
CA GLN A 345 4.79 25.85 -4.66
C GLN A 345 4.30 25.39 -3.28
N MET A 346 4.41 24.09 -3.01
CA MET A 346 4.07 23.52 -1.72
C MET A 346 5.18 23.80 -0.71
N HIS A 347 4.80 24.06 0.55
CA HIS A 347 5.72 24.41 1.63
C HIS A 347 5.49 23.55 2.87
N GLY A 348 6.55 23.35 3.65
CA GLY A 348 6.52 22.62 4.92
C GLY A 348 5.87 21.24 4.78
N ARG A 349 4.95 20.92 5.70
CA ARG A 349 4.27 19.62 5.75
C ARG A 349 3.55 19.25 4.46
N MET A 350 3.03 20.22 3.69
CA MET A 350 2.38 19.90 2.41
C MET A 350 3.39 19.43 1.37
N ALA A 351 4.58 20.02 1.34
CA ALA A 351 5.66 19.56 0.47
C ALA A 351 6.12 18.14 0.84
N GLU A 352 6.21 17.84 2.13
CA GLU A 352 6.54 16.50 2.64
C GLU A 352 5.46 15.46 2.30
N LEU A 353 4.19 15.86 2.18
CA LEU A 353 3.10 14.95 1.82
C LEU A 353 2.92 14.79 0.30
N MET A 354 3.65 15.53 -0.53
CA MET A 354 3.49 15.44 -1.99
C MET A 354 3.86 14.06 -2.56
N PRO A 355 4.97 13.41 -2.14
CA PRO A 355 5.31 12.07 -2.60
C PRO A 355 4.16 11.07 -2.40
N ILE A 356 3.62 10.99 -1.18
CA ILE A 356 2.50 10.09 -0.89
C ILE A 356 1.22 10.47 -1.64
N THR A 357 0.96 11.77 -1.77
CA THR A 357 -0.21 12.29 -2.49
C THR A 357 -0.17 11.88 -3.96
N ALA A 358 0.98 12.04 -4.62
CA ALA A 358 1.14 11.74 -6.04
C ALA A 358 1.01 10.23 -6.34
N VAL A 359 1.67 9.37 -5.54
CA VAL A 359 1.62 7.91 -5.79
C VAL A 359 0.23 7.33 -5.50
N MET A 360 -0.46 7.82 -4.47
CA MET A 360 -1.82 7.38 -4.18
C MET A 360 -2.83 7.93 -5.19
N TYR A 361 -2.64 9.15 -5.69
CA TYR A 361 -3.43 9.69 -6.81
C TYR A 361 -3.31 8.81 -8.05
N ALA A 362 -2.09 8.42 -8.43
CA ALA A 362 -1.86 7.53 -9.56
C ALA A 362 -2.60 6.19 -9.37
N SER A 363 -2.48 5.56 -8.20
CA SER A 363 -3.24 4.33 -7.89
C SER A 363 -4.76 4.55 -7.84
N ALA A 364 -5.24 5.72 -7.43
CA ALA A 364 -6.65 6.06 -7.44
C ALA A 364 -7.21 6.28 -8.86
N LEU A 365 -6.42 6.85 -9.77
CA LEU A 365 -6.76 6.99 -11.18
C LEU A 365 -6.85 5.61 -11.86
N ILE A 366 -5.79 4.83 -11.74
CA ILE A 366 -5.66 3.51 -12.36
C ILE A 366 -5.14 2.53 -11.30
N PRO A 367 -6.03 1.82 -10.58
CA PRO A 367 -5.63 0.85 -9.55
C PRO A 367 -4.68 -0.22 -10.07
N GLY A 368 -4.85 -0.66 -11.31
CA GLY A 368 -3.97 -1.65 -11.94
C GLY A 368 -3.74 -2.87 -11.06
N LEU A 369 -2.46 -3.15 -10.81
CA LEU A 369 -2.02 -4.27 -9.98
C LEU A 369 -2.30 -4.11 -8.48
N MET A 370 -2.73 -2.93 -8.01
CA MET A 370 -3.28 -2.79 -6.66
C MET A 370 -4.61 -3.53 -6.53
N ALA A 371 -5.41 -3.67 -7.59
CA ALA A 371 -6.75 -4.24 -7.51
C ALA A 371 -6.96 -5.47 -8.43
N ARG A 372 -5.90 -5.95 -9.06
CA ARG A 372 -5.95 -7.05 -10.04
C ARG A 372 -4.75 -7.94 -9.91
N GLN A 373 -4.95 -9.23 -10.20
CA GLN A 373 -3.83 -10.14 -10.39
C GLN A 373 -3.10 -9.81 -11.72
N SER A 374 -3.82 -9.50 -12.80
CA SER A 374 -3.29 -9.21 -14.14
C SER A 374 -3.75 -7.88 -14.73
#